data_AF-A0A6N2JH31-F1
#
_entry.id   AF-A0A6N2JH31-F1
#
_cell.length_a   1.000
_cell.length_b   1.000
_cell.length_c   1.000
_cell.angle_alpha   90.00
_cell.angle_beta   90.00
_cell.angle_gamma   90.00
#
_symmetry.space_group_name_H-M   'P 1'
#
loop_
_entity.id
_entity.type
_entity.pdbx_description
1 polymer ?
#
loop_
_entity_poly.entity_id
_entity_poly.type
_entity_poly.pdbx_seq_one_letter_code
_entity_poly.pdbx_strand_id
1 'polypeptide(L)'
;MHKLNRKLLTTLGLGWLGFCLVGSAIAVALPPTSITILIDRSFCPQDKWQAIASTYNDLYQQHQNRDLQIKEVIVFGDLGQEILSGVPSPDTIRSLNTYGRSNQERQKQLQNSYPQAKLLSCQTT
;
A
#
# COMPACT_ATOMS: atom_id res chain seq x y z
N MET A 1 36.59 -31.74 31.67
CA MET A 1 35.76 -32.08 30.49
C MET A 1 34.33 -32.33 30.97
N HIS A 2 33.46 -31.32 30.93
CA HIS A 2 32.07 -31.43 31.39
C HIS A 2 31.29 -32.35 30.42
N LYS A 3 30.89 -33.54 30.88
CA LYS A 3 29.98 -34.42 30.14
C LYS A 3 28.62 -33.73 30.06
N LEU A 4 28.39 -32.97 29.00
CA LEU A 4 27.09 -32.37 28.73
C LEU A 4 26.04 -33.49 28.65
N ASN A 5 25.01 -33.36 29.48
CA ASN A 5 23.99 -34.38 29.66
C ASN A 5 23.09 -34.41 28.42
N ARG A 6 23.29 -35.41 27.55
CA ARG A 6 22.67 -35.52 26.21
C ARG A 6 21.15 -35.42 26.23
N LYS A 7 20.50 -35.87 27.31
CA LYS A 7 19.06 -35.75 27.52
C LYS A 7 18.58 -34.30 27.66
N LEU A 8 19.36 -33.45 28.32
CA LEU A 8 19.06 -32.03 28.53
C LEU A 8 19.17 -31.25 27.21
N LEU A 9 20.16 -31.59 26.37
CA LEU A 9 20.32 -31.00 25.04
C LEU A 9 19.14 -31.34 24.12
N THR A 10 18.62 -32.58 24.18
CA THR A 10 17.48 -32.99 23.36
C THR A 10 16.18 -32.30 23.76
N THR A 11 15.89 -32.09 25.05
CA THR A 11 14.68 -31.38 25.48
C THR A 11 14.75 -29.88 25.18
N LEU A 12 15.91 -29.25 25.36
CA LEU A 12 16.13 -27.85 24.98
C LEU A 12 16.04 -27.65 23.46
N GLY A 13 16.62 -28.58 22.68
CA GLY A 13 16.56 -28.55 21.22
C GLY A 13 15.14 -28.73 20.68
N LEU A 14 14.36 -29.69 21.24
CA LEU A 14 12.96 -29.89 20.84
C LEU A 14 12.06 -28.70 21.20
N GLY A 15 12.29 -28.08 22.36
CA GLY A 15 11.56 -26.88 22.77
C GLY A 15 11.80 -25.69 21.84
N TRP A 16 13.06 -25.48 21.42
CA TRP A 16 13.42 -24.45 20.43
C TRP A 16 12.84 -24.75 19.04
N LEU A 17 12.86 -26.01 18.60
CA LEU A 17 12.29 -26.42 17.32
C LEU A 17 10.78 -26.16 17.26
N GLY A 18 10.05 -26.46 18.34
CA GLY A 18 8.63 -26.14 18.46
C GLY A 18 8.36 -24.64 18.40
N PHE A 19 9.17 -23.83 19.09
CA PHE A 19 9.02 -22.37 19.10
C PHE A 19 9.34 -21.75 17.72
N CYS A 20 10.37 -22.24 17.02
CA CYS A 20 10.72 -21.79 15.67
C CYS A 20 9.64 -22.17 14.64
N LEU A 21 9.02 -23.34 14.77
CA LEU A 21 7.93 -23.78 13.87
C LEU A 21 6.68 -22.91 14.03
N VAL A 22 6.28 -22.63 15.26
CA VAL A 22 5.11 -21.78 15.55
C VAL A 22 5.40 -20.32 15.17
N GLY A 23 6.57 -19.79 15.49
CA GLY A 23 6.97 -18.43 15.11
C GLY A 23 7.05 -18.23 13.59
N SER A 24 7.55 -19.24 12.85
CA SER A 24 7.60 -19.20 11.39
C SER A 24 6.21 -19.21 10.76
N ALA A 25 5.27 -19.99 11.30
CA ALA A 25 3.90 -20.08 10.78
C ALA A 25 3.16 -18.74 10.83
N ILE A 26 3.40 -17.91 11.86
CA ILE A 26 2.75 -16.59 12.00
C ILE A 26 3.28 -15.60 10.96
N ALA A 27 4.59 -15.64 10.66
CA ALA A 27 5.21 -14.74 9.69
C ALA A 27 4.74 -14.98 8.24
N VAL A 28 4.34 -16.20 7.90
CA VAL A 28 3.83 -16.53 6.54
C VAL A 28 2.33 -16.31 6.39
N ALA A 29 1.57 -16.29 7.49
CA ALA A 29 0.11 -16.29 7.43
C ALA A 29 -0.52 -14.93 7.07
N LEU A 30 0.23 -13.83 7.18
CA LEU A 30 -0.28 -12.48 6.96
C LEU A 30 0.55 -11.74 5.89
N PRO A 31 0.30 -11.99 4.60
CA PRO A 31 0.90 -11.18 3.55
C PRO A 31 0.50 -9.70 3.70
N PRO A 32 1.38 -8.75 3.36
CA PRO A 32 1.06 -7.33 3.44
C PRO A 32 -0.14 -7.00 2.55
N THR A 33 -1.02 -6.12 3.04
CA THR A 33 -2.24 -5.73 2.34
C THR A 33 -1.87 -5.04 1.03
N SER A 34 -2.22 -5.67 -0.09
CA SER A 34 -2.02 -5.10 -1.42
C SER A 34 -3.18 -4.17 -1.78
N ILE A 35 -2.88 -2.91 -2.11
CA ILE A 35 -3.88 -1.92 -2.51
C ILE A 35 -3.53 -1.31 -3.86
N THR A 36 -4.57 -0.87 -4.57
CA THR A 36 -4.46 0.00 -5.75
C THR A 36 -4.77 1.43 -5.33
N ILE A 37 -3.99 2.42 -5.76
CA ILE A 37 -4.30 3.82 -5.46
C ILE A 37 -5.01 4.42 -6.66
N LEU A 38 -6.19 4.99 -6.44
CA LEU A 38 -6.95 5.72 -7.44
C LEU A 38 -6.83 7.21 -7.11
N ILE A 39 -6.23 7.98 -8.01
CA ILE A 39 -6.02 9.41 -7.84
C ILE A 39 -6.90 10.17 -8.84
N ASP A 40 -7.83 10.95 -8.33
CA ASP A 40 -8.62 11.87 -9.14
C ASP A 40 -7.77 13.10 -9.48
N ARG A 41 -7.44 13.27 -10.76
CA ARG A 41 -6.65 14.40 -11.29
C ARG A 41 -7.50 15.57 -11.77
N SER A 42 -8.81 15.57 -11.48
CA SER A 42 -9.67 16.70 -11.81
C SER A 42 -9.19 17.99 -11.17
N PHE A 43 -9.63 19.13 -11.70
CA PHE A 43 -9.18 20.44 -11.23
C PHE A 43 -9.31 20.57 -9.71
N CYS A 44 -8.20 20.89 -9.06
CA CYS A 44 -8.09 20.93 -7.61
C CYS A 44 -7.26 22.12 -7.15
N PRO A 45 -7.72 22.89 -6.15
CA PRO A 45 -6.93 23.94 -5.52
C PRO A 45 -5.61 23.38 -4.97
N GLN A 46 -4.53 24.18 -5.06
CA GLN A 46 -3.18 23.76 -4.67
C GLN A 46 -3.13 23.21 -3.23
N ASP A 47 -3.81 23.85 -2.27
CA ASP A 47 -3.83 23.40 -0.87
C ASP A 47 -4.43 21.99 -0.72
N LYS A 48 -5.54 21.73 -1.44
CA LYS A 48 -6.20 20.41 -1.43
C LYS A 48 -5.36 19.36 -2.14
N TRP A 49 -4.71 19.74 -3.24
CA TRP A 49 -3.81 18.84 -3.95
C TRP A 49 -2.60 18.46 -3.10
N GLN A 50 -2.06 19.41 -2.36
CA GLN A 50 -0.93 19.18 -1.45
C GLN A 50 -1.32 18.24 -0.30
N ALA A 51 -2.55 18.33 0.21
CA ALA A 51 -3.08 17.36 1.17
C ALA A 51 -3.15 15.94 0.58
N ILE A 52 -3.62 15.79 -0.67
CA ILE A 52 -3.64 14.49 -1.37
C ILE A 52 -2.23 13.94 -1.58
N ALA A 53 -1.30 14.79 -2.02
CA ALA A 53 0.10 14.41 -2.19
C ALA A 53 0.73 13.99 -0.85
N SER A 54 0.34 14.62 0.27
CA SER A 54 0.76 14.20 1.61
C SER A 54 0.18 12.84 1.99
N THR A 55 -1.11 12.61 1.77
CA THR A 55 -1.73 11.30 2.03
C THR A 55 -1.09 10.20 1.18
N TYR A 56 -0.77 10.49 -0.08
CA TYR A 56 -0.01 9.58 -0.93
C TYR A 56 1.38 9.30 -0.37
N ASN A 57 2.09 10.33 0.12
CA ASN A 57 3.39 10.17 0.75
C ASN A 57 3.33 9.23 1.96
N ASP A 58 2.30 9.34 2.80
CA ASP A 58 2.13 8.44 3.95
C ASP A 58 1.93 6.98 3.52
N LEU A 59 1.11 6.75 2.49
CA LEU A 59 0.92 5.42 1.89
C LEU A 59 2.22 4.89 1.25
N TYR A 60 2.99 5.77 0.62
CA TYR A 60 4.29 5.43 0.03
C TYR A 60 5.32 5.04 1.10
N GLN A 61 5.35 5.73 2.24
CA GLN A 61 6.19 5.37 3.38
C GLN A 61 5.79 4.00 3.97
N GLN A 62 4.49 3.75 4.15
CA GLN A 62 3.99 2.43 4.56
C GLN A 62 4.36 1.34 3.54
N HIS A 63 4.39 1.68 2.25
CA HIS A 63 4.86 0.77 1.20
C HIS A 63 6.34 0.42 1.35
N GLN A 64 7.19 1.42 1.63
CA GLN A 64 8.61 1.23 1.87
C GLN A 64 8.88 0.40 3.14
N ASN A 65 8.09 0.61 4.20
CA ASN A 65 8.18 -0.13 5.46
C ASN A 65 7.60 -1.55 5.38
N ARG A 66 7.01 -1.94 4.23
CA ARG A 66 6.32 -3.23 4.00
C ARG A 66 5.08 -3.45 4.85
N ASP A 67 4.51 -2.38 5.41
CA ASP A 67 3.23 -2.42 6.12
C ASP A 67 2.06 -2.59 5.14
N LEU A 68 2.21 -2.05 3.92
CA LEU A 68 1.28 -2.24 2.81
C LEU A 68 2.02 -2.43 1.48
N GLN A 69 1.34 -2.97 0.48
CA GLN A 69 1.89 -3.07 -0.88
C GLN A 69 1.06 -2.25 -1.87
N ILE A 70 1.64 -1.19 -2.44
CA ILE A 70 1.00 -0.48 -3.54
C ILE A 70 1.24 -1.30 -4.81
N LYS A 71 0.18 -1.86 -5.40
CA LYS A 71 0.26 -2.63 -6.64
C LYS A 71 0.41 -1.73 -7.85
N GLU A 72 -0.45 -0.74 -7.94
CA GLU A 72 -0.52 0.19 -9.06
C GLU A 72 -1.13 1.51 -8.60
N VAL A 73 -0.82 2.56 -9.35
CA VAL A 73 -1.39 3.90 -9.15
C VAL A 73 -2.07 4.30 -10.44
N ILE A 74 -3.38 4.54 -10.36
CA ILE A 74 -4.22 4.90 -11.50
C ILE A 74 -4.65 6.34 -11.30
N VAL A 75 -4.27 7.22 -12.22
CA VAL A 75 -4.76 8.59 -12.27
C VAL A 75 -5.96 8.66 -13.22
N PHE A 76 -7.02 9.35 -12.85
CA PHE A 76 -8.23 9.42 -13.67
C PHE A 76 -8.91 10.78 -13.58
N GLY A 77 -9.65 11.12 -14.62
CA GLY A 77 -10.50 12.31 -14.72
C GLY A 77 -11.52 12.18 -15.85
N ASP A 78 -12.16 13.28 -16.23
CA ASP A 78 -13.04 13.36 -17.41
C ASP A 78 -12.30 13.01 -18.70
N LEU A 79 -11.07 13.46 -18.86
CA LEU A 79 -10.26 13.28 -20.07
C LEU A 79 -9.70 11.88 -20.27
N GLY A 80 -9.80 11.00 -19.26
CA GLY A 80 -9.31 9.62 -19.37
C GLY A 80 -8.91 9.01 -18.04
N GLN A 81 -8.37 7.80 -18.12
CA GLN A 81 -7.64 7.15 -17.04
C GLN A 81 -6.26 6.74 -17.56
N GLU A 82 -5.27 6.73 -16.68
CA GLU A 82 -3.91 6.37 -16.99
C GLU A 82 -3.34 5.59 -15.82
N ILE A 83 -2.80 4.41 -16.12
CA ILE A 83 -2.10 3.58 -15.13
C ILE A 83 -0.64 4.03 -15.16
N LEU A 84 -0.16 4.54 -14.03
CA LEU A 84 1.23 4.98 -13.92
C LEU A 84 2.16 3.76 -13.89
N SER A 85 3.30 3.87 -14.56
CA SER A 85 4.28 2.80 -14.62
C SER A 85 4.98 2.65 -13.26
N GLY A 86 4.69 1.55 -12.57
CA GLY A 86 5.21 1.29 -11.23
C GLY A 86 4.57 2.19 -10.15
N VAL A 87 5.20 2.23 -8.98
CA VAL A 87 4.76 3.08 -7.87
C VAL A 87 5.54 4.42 -7.95
N PRO A 88 4.91 5.52 -8.42
CA PRO A 88 5.60 6.79 -8.61
C PRO A 88 6.07 7.37 -7.26
N SER A 89 7.12 8.20 -7.30
CA SER A 89 7.57 8.91 -6.11
C SER A 89 6.52 9.95 -5.65
N PRO A 90 6.46 10.30 -4.36
CA PRO A 90 5.58 11.34 -3.87
C PRO A 90 5.79 12.71 -4.55
N ASP A 91 7.02 13.04 -4.92
CA ASP A 91 7.33 14.27 -5.65
C ASP A 91 6.72 14.29 -7.06
N THR A 92 6.69 13.12 -7.72
CA THR A 92 6.03 12.97 -9.03
C THR A 92 4.55 13.30 -8.89
N ILE A 93 3.86 12.72 -7.89
CA ILE A 93 2.44 13.01 -7.62
C ILE A 93 2.22 14.49 -7.31
N ARG A 94 3.09 15.09 -6.48
CA ARG A 94 2.98 16.52 -6.14
C ARG A 94 3.09 17.43 -7.37
N SER A 95 3.93 17.05 -8.34
CA SER A 95 4.14 17.79 -9.58
C SER A 95 3.10 17.55 -10.68
N LEU A 96 2.15 16.61 -10.48
CA LEU A 96 1.11 16.36 -11.47
C LEU A 96 0.20 17.58 -11.62
N ASN A 97 -0.12 17.91 -12.87
CA ASN A 97 -1.11 18.92 -13.19
C ASN A 97 -2.51 18.38 -12.93
N THR A 98 -3.33 19.16 -12.22
CA THR A 98 -4.75 18.87 -12.01
C THR A 98 -5.58 19.71 -12.98
N TYR A 99 -6.41 19.06 -13.79
CA TYR A 99 -7.19 19.72 -14.83
C TYR A 99 -8.44 18.91 -15.18
N GLY A 100 -9.40 19.57 -15.83
CA GLY A 100 -10.67 18.97 -16.19
C GLY A 100 -11.65 18.89 -15.02
N ARG A 101 -12.72 18.11 -15.20
CA ARG A 101 -13.80 17.91 -14.23
C ARG A 101 -13.76 16.51 -13.62
N SER A 102 -14.26 16.39 -12.40
CA SER A 102 -14.45 15.10 -11.75
C SER A 102 -15.46 14.26 -12.52
N ASN A 103 -15.17 12.96 -12.64
CA ASN A 103 -16.02 11.99 -13.31
C ASN A 103 -16.47 10.91 -12.30
N GLN A 104 -17.65 11.13 -11.71
CA GLN A 104 -18.20 10.22 -10.69
C GLN A 104 -18.54 8.84 -11.24
N GLU A 105 -18.98 8.72 -12.49
CA GLU A 105 -19.28 7.43 -13.11
C GLU A 105 -18.00 6.60 -13.23
N ARG A 106 -16.92 7.21 -13.71
CA ARG A 106 -15.61 6.56 -13.81
C ARG A 106 -15.03 6.22 -12.45
N GLN A 107 -15.18 7.09 -11.46
CA GLN A 107 -14.77 6.80 -10.09
C GLN A 107 -15.48 5.54 -9.57
N LYS A 108 -16.81 5.45 -9.72
CA LYS A 108 -17.58 4.27 -9.31
C LYS A 108 -17.15 3.02 -10.07
N GLN A 109 -16.92 3.13 -11.38
CA GLN A 109 -16.41 2.02 -12.18
C GLN A 109 -15.06 1.53 -11.67
N LEU A 110 -14.10 2.42 -11.42
CA LEU A 110 -12.78 2.07 -10.89
C LEU A 110 -12.86 1.47 -9.48
N GLN A 111 -13.71 2.02 -8.60
CA GLN A 111 -13.90 1.45 -7.27
C GLN A 111 -14.51 0.03 -7.32
N ASN A 112 -15.39 -0.23 -8.29
CA ASN A 112 -15.96 -1.55 -8.51
C ASN A 112 -14.93 -2.52 -9.12
N SER A 113 -14.08 -2.05 -10.04
CA SER A 113 -12.99 -2.84 -10.63
C SER A 113 -11.87 -3.13 -9.63
N TYR A 114 -11.65 -2.24 -8.67
CA TYR A 114 -10.59 -2.32 -7.67
C TYR A 114 -11.19 -2.19 -6.25
N PRO A 115 -11.81 -3.24 -5.70
CA PRO A 115 -12.53 -3.17 -4.42
C PRO A 115 -11.63 -2.88 -3.21
N GLN A 116 -10.32 -3.14 -3.32
CA GLN A 116 -9.32 -2.81 -2.29
C GLN A 116 -8.60 -1.50 -2.59
N ALA A 117 -9.13 -0.67 -3.50
CA ALA A 117 -8.49 0.57 -3.85
C ALA A 117 -8.65 1.65 -2.79
N LYS A 118 -7.59 2.44 -2.61
CA LYS A 118 -7.65 3.70 -1.87
C LYS A 118 -7.92 4.84 -2.85
N LEU A 119 -9.08 5.49 -2.71
CA LEU A 119 -9.40 6.69 -3.47
C LEU A 119 -8.78 7.92 -2.80
N LEU A 120 -8.07 8.71 -3.60
CA LEU A 120 -7.59 10.04 -3.27
C LEU A 120 -8.26 11.04 -4.24
N SER A 121 -9.23 11.81 -3.75
CA SER A 121 -9.93 12.83 -4.54
C SER A 121 -10.12 14.12 -3.76
N CYS A 122 -10.05 15.25 -4.49
CA CYS A 122 -10.23 16.59 -3.93
C CYS A 122 -11.67 16.91 -3.53
N GLN A 123 -12.64 16.12 -4.00
CA GLN A 123 -14.07 16.32 -3.74
C GLN A 123 -14.56 15.60 -2.48
N THR A 124 -13.73 14.73 -1.89
CA THR A 124 -14.07 13.90 -0.73
C THR A 124 -13.81 14.54 0.64
N THR A 125 -13.58 15.86 0.70
CA THR A 125 -13.58 16.61 1.98
C THR A 125 -14.98 16.82 2.50
#